data_AF-A0A143BIK6-F1
#
_entry.id   AF-A0A143BIK6-F1
#
_cell.length_a   1.000
_cell.length_b   1.000
_cell.length_c   1.000
_cell.angle_alpha   90.00
_cell.angle_beta   90.00
_cell.angle_gamma   90.00
#
_symmetry.space_group_name_H-M   'P 1'
#
loop_
_entity.id
_entity.type
_entity.pdbx_description
1 polymer ?
#
loop_
_entity_poly.entity_id
_entity_poly.type
_entity_poly.pdbx_seq_one_letter_code
_entity_poly.pdbx_strand_id
1 'polypeptide(L)'
;MRRFIIAAIIAAAVPVASASAQAVKQEVRELRDAKREVNHDQRDRRQAGRAGDSAAVKNETREIREGKRDVKQERRDVKRAVRQKKNG
;
A
#
# COMPACT_ATOMS: atom_id res chain seq x y z
N MET A 1 20.07 -5.09 -0.48
CA MET A 1 19.27 -4.00 -1.10
C MET A 1 18.09 -4.62 -1.81
N ARG A 2 16.99 -4.87 -1.08
CA ARG A 2 15.73 -5.21 -1.72
C ARG A 2 15.06 -3.88 -2.05
N ARG A 3 15.20 -3.46 -3.31
CA ARG A 3 14.51 -2.29 -3.83
C ARG A 3 13.07 -2.71 -4.10
N PHE A 4 12.24 -2.73 -3.06
CA PHE A 4 10.80 -2.78 -3.24
C PHE A 4 10.34 -1.35 -3.44
N ILE A 5 10.54 -0.92 -4.68
CA ILE A 5 9.76 0.17 -5.26
C ILE A 5 8.34 -0.41 -5.27
N ILE A 6 7.60 -0.21 -4.18
CA ILE A 6 6.15 -0.18 -4.30
C ILE A 6 5.94 0.93 -5.29
N ALA A 7 5.66 0.48 -6.51
CA ALA A 7 5.46 1.32 -7.64
C ALA A 7 4.54 2.44 -7.17
N ALA A 8 4.96 3.67 -7.44
CA ALA A 8 4.05 4.76 -7.58
C ALA A 8 3.07 4.35 -8.70
N ILE A 9 2.12 3.48 -8.38
CA ILE A 9 0.97 3.19 -9.21
C ILE A 9 0.09 4.39 -8.97
N ILE A 10 0.50 5.44 -9.67
CA ILE A 10 -0.37 6.24 -10.49
C ILE A 10 -1.59 6.67 -9.68
N ALA A 11 -1.46 7.84 -9.08
CA ALA A 11 -2.54 8.80 -9.04
C ALA A 11 -3.00 9.07 -10.48
N ALA A 12 -3.61 8.08 -11.14
CA ALA A 12 -4.45 8.36 -12.27
C ALA A 12 -5.64 9.02 -11.61
N ALA A 13 -5.67 10.33 -11.72
CA ALA A 13 -6.90 11.08 -11.80
C ALA A 13 -7.72 10.55 -13.00
N VAL A 14 -8.09 9.26 -12.98
CA VAL A 14 -9.18 8.76 -13.81
C VAL A 14 -10.39 9.52 -13.27
N PRO A 15 -11.06 10.34 -14.08
CA PRO A 15 -12.26 11.01 -13.63
C PRO A 15 -13.23 9.93 -13.15
N VAL A 16 -13.49 9.95 -11.83
CA VAL A 16 -14.20 8.90 -11.09
C VAL A 16 -15.63 8.66 -11.60
N ALA A 17 -16.15 9.58 -12.42
CA ALA A 17 -17.35 9.41 -13.23
C ALA A 17 -17.34 8.18 -14.16
N SER A 18 -16.18 7.54 -14.39
CA SER A 18 -16.02 6.38 -15.28
C SER A 18 -15.47 5.11 -14.61
N ALA A 19 -15.30 5.10 -13.29
CA ALA A 19 -14.72 3.96 -12.58
C ALA A 19 -15.64 2.73 -12.66
N SER A 20 -15.31 1.80 -13.56
CA SER A 20 -16.05 0.56 -13.75
C SER A 20 -16.00 -0.33 -12.50
N ALA A 21 -16.93 -1.28 -12.37
CA ALA A 21 -16.86 -2.29 -11.31
C ALA A 21 -15.55 -3.09 -11.29
N GLN A 22 -14.88 -3.20 -12.44
CA GLN A 22 -13.59 -3.86 -12.57
C GLN A 22 -12.46 -3.00 -12.00
N ALA A 23 -12.48 -1.68 -12.22
CA ALA A 23 -11.51 -0.75 -11.65
C ALA A 23 -11.55 -0.77 -10.11
N VAL A 24 -12.74 -0.67 -9.51
CA VAL A 24 -12.89 -0.74 -8.04
C VAL A 24 -12.41 -2.10 -7.48
N LYS A 25 -12.62 -3.19 -8.23
CA LYS A 25 -12.10 -4.51 -7.82
C LYS A 25 -10.57 -4.57 -7.88
N GLN A 26 -9.94 -3.92 -8.87
CA GLN A 26 -8.49 -3.82 -8.99
C GLN A 26 -7.90 -3.03 -7.82
N GLU A 27 -8.41 -1.82 -7.54
CA GLU A 27 -7.93 -1.00 -6.41
C GLU A 27 -8.06 -1.72 -5.05
N VAL A 28 -9.14 -2.49 -4.85
CA VAL A 28 -9.32 -3.29 -3.62
C VAL A 28 -8.28 -4.43 -3.53
N ARG A 29 -7.88 -5.00 -4.66
CA ARG A 29 -6.84 -6.04 -4.74
C ARG A 29 -5.47 -5.43 -4.43
N GLU A 30 -5.14 -4.30 -5.04
CA GLU A 30 -3.89 -3.55 -4.81
C GLU A 30 -3.76 -3.17 -3.33
N LEU A 31 -4.82 -2.63 -2.72
CA LEU A 31 -4.85 -2.35 -1.28
C LEU A 31 -4.60 -3.59 -0.40
N ARG A 32 -5.06 -4.77 -0.83
CA ARG A 32 -4.77 -6.03 -0.12
C ARG A 32 -3.32 -6.43 -0.24
N ASP A 33 -2.72 -6.26 -1.41
CA ASP A 33 -1.33 -6.61 -1.66
C ASP A 33 -0.39 -5.65 -0.93
N ALA A 34 -0.65 -4.33 -0.95
CA ALA A 34 0.10 -3.35 -0.16
C ALA A 34 0.07 -3.65 1.35
N LYS A 35 -1.07 -4.13 1.88
CA LYS A 35 -1.15 -4.60 3.27
C LYS A 35 -0.32 -5.84 3.55
N ARG A 36 -0.24 -6.77 2.59
CA ARG A 36 0.57 -7.98 2.73
C ARG A 36 2.05 -7.63 2.78
N GLU A 37 2.47 -6.68 1.97
CA GLU A 37 3.84 -6.17 1.92
C GLU A 37 4.24 -5.51 3.25
N VAL A 38 3.44 -4.58 3.77
CA VAL A 38 3.68 -3.98 5.10
C VAL A 38 3.77 -5.02 6.23
N ASN A 39 3.09 -6.16 6.10
CA ASN A 39 3.20 -7.27 7.03
C ASN A 39 4.48 -8.10 6.82
N HIS A 40 4.94 -8.23 5.58
CA HIS A 40 6.20 -8.84 5.23
C HIS A 40 7.37 -8.03 5.79
N ASP A 41 7.41 -6.71 5.57
CA ASP A 41 8.45 -5.81 6.08
C ASP A 41 8.50 -5.84 7.62
N GLN A 42 7.35 -5.98 8.28
CA GLN A 42 7.31 -6.19 9.73
C GLN A 42 7.96 -7.48 10.19
N ARG A 43 7.89 -8.56 9.39
CA ARG A 43 8.60 -9.81 9.68
C ARG A 43 10.09 -9.64 9.45
N ASP A 44 10.48 -8.99 8.35
CA ASP A 44 11.87 -8.74 8.00
C ASP A 44 12.54 -7.85 9.07
N ARG A 45 11.86 -6.79 9.53
CA ARG A 45 12.30 -5.98 10.67
C ARG A 45 12.53 -6.80 11.94
N ARG A 46 11.62 -7.73 12.25
CA ARG A 46 11.77 -8.60 13.44
C ARG A 46 12.95 -9.54 13.28
N GLN A 47 13.16 -10.08 12.08
CA GLN A 47 14.30 -10.95 11.79
C GLN A 47 15.62 -10.18 11.90
N ALA A 48 15.69 -8.98 11.32
CA ALA A 48 16.84 -8.08 11.45
C ALA A 48 17.15 -7.76 12.92
N GLY A 49 16.11 -7.50 13.73
CA GLY A 49 16.26 -7.26 15.17
C GLY A 49 16.83 -8.48 15.92
N ARG A 50 16.42 -9.69 15.54
CA ARG A 50 16.98 -10.94 16.10
C ARG A 50 18.43 -11.18 15.66
N ALA A 51 18.78 -10.78 14.44
CA ALA A 51 20.13 -10.89 13.90
C ALA A 51 21.09 -9.81 14.45
N GLY A 52 20.58 -8.82 15.20
CA GLY A 52 21.38 -7.71 15.72
C GLY A 52 21.73 -6.64 14.68
N ASP A 53 21.18 -6.72 13.46
CA ASP A 53 21.45 -5.75 12.40
C ASP A 53 20.61 -4.48 12.59
N SER A 54 21.21 -3.51 13.28
CA SER A 54 20.58 -2.22 13.57
C SER A 54 20.36 -1.36 12.32
N ALA A 55 21.18 -1.52 11.27
CA ALA A 55 21.02 -0.78 10.03
C ALA A 55 19.81 -1.30 9.24
N ALA A 56 19.68 -2.63 9.13
CA ALA A 56 18.51 -3.25 8.54
C ALA A 56 17.24 -2.88 9.32
N VAL A 57 17.24 -2.96 10.66
CA VAL A 57 16.08 -2.53 11.46
C VAL A 57 15.65 -1.10 11.17
N LYS A 58 16.60 -0.16 11.01
CA LYS A 58 16.29 1.24 10.67
C LYS A 58 15.66 1.36 9.29
N ASN A 59 16.18 0.65 8.29
CA ASN A 59 15.65 0.66 6.93
C ASN A 59 14.23 0.08 6.89
N GLU A 60 14.03 -1.12 7.43
CA GLU A 60 12.71 -1.77 7.50
C GLU A 60 11.70 -0.91 8.27
N THR A 61 12.15 -0.20 9.32
CA THR A 61 11.27 0.72 10.06
C THR A 61 10.80 1.90 9.20
N ARG A 62 11.66 2.42 8.30
CA ARG A 62 11.28 3.48 7.36
C ARG A 62 10.30 2.95 6.32
N GLU A 63 10.59 1.79 5.73
CA GLU A 63 9.74 1.14 4.71
C GLU A 63 8.33 0.85 5.27
N ILE A 64 8.24 0.25 6.47
CA ILE A 64 6.95 0.02 7.15
C ILE A 64 6.18 1.34 7.35
N ARG A 65 6.88 2.43 7.65
CA ARG A 65 6.24 3.73 7.90
C ARG A 65 5.69 4.33 6.61
N GLU A 66 6.42 4.21 5.51
CA GLU A 66 6.00 4.64 4.17
C GLU A 66 4.83 3.78 3.69
N GLY A 67 4.97 2.45 3.67
CA GLY A 67 3.89 1.55 3.27
C GLY A 67 2.62 1.72 4.10
N LYS A 68 2.71 2.02 5.41
CA LYS A 68 1.53 2.38 6.22
C LYS A 68 0.85 3.67 5.79
N ARG A 69 1.60 4.66 5.32
CA ARG A 69 1.03 5.91 4.78
C ARG A 69 0.32 5.65 3.47
N ASP A 70 0.93 4.86 2.60
CA ASP A 70 0.39 4.54 1.28
C ASP A 70 -0.90 3.72 1.40
N VAL A 71 -0.88 2.63 2.19
CA VAL A 71 -2.09 1.83 2.50
C VAL A 71 -3.21 2.69 3.09
N LYS A 72 -2.87 3.69 3.91
CA LYS A 72 -3.88 4.59 4.50
C LYS A 72 -4.48 5.52 3.45
N GLN A 73 -3.67 6.03 2.53
CA GLN A 73 -4.11 6.91 1.45
C GLN A 73 -4.97 6.14 0.45
N GLU A 74 -4.47 5.00 -0.03
CA GLU A 74 -5.17 4.15 -1.00
C GLU A 74 -6.50 3.62 -0.45
N ARG A 75 -6.56 3.25 0.85
CA ARG A 75 -7.83 2.92 1.51
C ARG A 75 -8.84 4.07 1.47
N ARG A 76 -8.40 5.32 1.61
CA ARG A 76 -9.30 6.49 1.52
C ARG A 76 -9.81 6.66 0.10
N ASP A 77 -8.95 6.44 -0.88
CA ASP A 77 -9.28 6.61 -2.29
C ASP A 77 -10.24 5.52 -2.75
N VAL A 78 -10.00 4.25 -2.42
CA VAL A 78 -10.96 3.14 -2.59
C VAL A 78 -12.31 3.46 -1.95
N LYS A 79 -12.31 3.99 -0.71
CA LYS A 79 -13.56 4.35 -0.02
C LYS A 79 -14.31 5.47 -0.76
N ARG A 80 -13.60 6.45 -1.33
CA ARG A 80 -14.19 7.52 -2.15
C ARG A 80 -14.76 6.95 -3.44
N ALA A 81 -14.01 6.10 -4.15
CA ALA A 81 -14.44 5.45 -5.39
C ALA A 81 -15.72 4.63 -5.18
N VAL A 82 -15.76 3.81 -4.13
CA VAL A 82 -16.95 3.03 -3.76
C VAL A 82 -18.15 3.92 -3.43
N ARG A 83 -17.94 5.02 -2.68
CA ARG A 83 -19.03 5.95 -2.32
C ARG A 83 -19.56 6.69 -3.54
N GLN A 84 -18.70 7.16 -4.43
CA GLN A 84 -19.12 7.87 -5.63
C GLN A 84 -19.90 6.95 -6.57
N LYS A 85 -19.45 5.72 -6.76
CA LYS A 85 -20.19 4.70 -7.51
C LYS A 85 -21.58 4.37 -6.92
N LYS A 86 -21.76 4.51 -5.60
CA LYS A 86 -23.08 4.30 -4.96
C LYS A 86 -24.05 5.47 -5.21
N ASN A 87 -23.52 6.67 -5.48
CA ASN A 87 -24.27 7.92 -5.52
C ASN A 87 -24.50 8.46 -6.94
N GLY A 88 -23.85 7.90 -7.95
CA GLY A 88 -24.10 8.16 -9.38
C GLY A 88 -24.80 6.96 -10.01
#